data_AF-A0A3L7VKL0-F1
#
_entry.id   AF-A0A3L7VKL0-F1
#
_cell.length_a   1.000
_cell.length_b   1.000
_cell.length_c   1.000
_cell.angle_alpha   90.00
_cell.angle_beta   90.00
_cell.angle_gamma   90.00
#
_symmetry.space_group_name_H-M   'P 1'
#
loop_
_entity.id
_entity.type
_entity.pdbx_description
1 polymer ?
#
loop_
_entity_poly.entity_id
_entity_poly.type
_entity_poly.pdbx_seq_one_letter_code
_entity_poly.pdbx_strand_id
1 'polypeptide(L)'
;MRDNDAKFSGQFDEVFRSSAVQIKRTVAMSPNLRAHVERFIQTLKFECLNKFVIVAEKHLDHICRVWSRHYNEERPHSSRDHLPPDFTAPPSEVSTVRLNDIVCTSKLGGVIHSYSRRAA
;
A
#
# COMPACT_ATOMS: atom_id res chain seq x y z
N MET A 1 14.77 -4.93 6.19
CA MET A 1 15.37 -5.89 5.22
C MET A 1 15.55 -5.17 3.90
N ARG A 2 16.70 -5.28 3.23
CA ARG A 2 16.98 -4.58 1.96
C ARG A 2 17.85 -5.42 1.03
N ASP A 3 17.91 -5.04 -0.24
CA ASP A 3 18.80 -5.65 -1.22
C ASP A 3 20.24 -5.10 -1.09
N ASN A 4 21.11 -5.51 -2.03
CA ASN A 4 22.51 -5.09 -2.10
C ASN A 4 22.75 -3.94 -3.09
N ASP A 5 21.72 -3.16 -3.46
CA ASP A 5 21.88 -2.00 -4.34
C ASP A 5 22.87 -0.98 -3.75
N ALA A 6 23.76 -0.45 -4.58
CA ALA A 6 24.79 0.51 -4.18
C ALA A 6 24.22 1.83 -3.63
N LYS A 7 22.94 2.13 -3.87
CA LYS A 7 22.24 3.28 -3.26
C LYS A 7 22.18 3.18 -1.74
N PHE A 8 22.21 1.98 -1.17
CA PHE A 8 22.23 1.75 0.27
C PHE A 8 23.66 1.87 0.83
N SER A 9 24.12 3.10 0.97
CA SER A 9 25.47 3.43 1.47
C SER A 9 25.64 3.12 2.96
N GLY A 10 26.89 3.12 3.44
CA GLY A 10 27.16 2.99 4.88
C GLY A 10 26.52 4.09 5.73
N GLN A 11 26.41 5.31 5.20
CA GLN A 11 25.73 6.43 5.87
C GLN A 11 24.22 6.19 5.96
N PHE A 12 23.61 5.61 4.93
CA PHE A 12 22.20 5.21 4.98
C PHE A 12 21.96 4.18 6.09
N ASP A 13 22.81 3.16 6.18
CA ASP A 13 22.71 2.14 7.24
C ASP A 13 22.88 2.75 8.65
N GLU A 14 23.70 3.80 8.79
CA GLU A 14 23.97 4.42 10.09
C GLU A 14 22.74 5.07 10.72
N VAL A 15 21.86 5.68 9.91
CA VAL A 15 20.57 6.24 10.37
C VAL A 15 19.68 5.18 11.03
N PHE A 16 19.73 3.94 10.55
CA PHE A 16 18.97 2.84 11.14
C PHE A 16 19.65 2.27 12.38
N ARG A 17 20.99 2.18 12.39
CA ARG A 17 21.74 1.74 13.57
C ARG A 17 21.56 2.70 14.75
N SER A 18 21.56 4.01 14.50
CA SER A 18 21.28 5.01 15.55
C SER A 18 19.89 4.88 16.15
N SER A 19 18.96 4.24 15.44
CA SER A 19 17.60 3.95 15.89
C SER A 19 17.45 2.53 16.46
N ALA A 20 18.57 1.85 16.75
CA ALA A 20 18.63 0.45 17.20
C ALA A 20 17.95 -0.56 16.27
N VAL A 21 17.80 -0.24 14.97
CA VAL A 21 17.19 -1.12 13.97
C VAL A 21 18.25 -2.07 13.38
N GLN A 22 17.96 -3.37 13.39
CA GLN A 22 18.81 -4.37 12.75
C GLN A 22 18.62 -4.38 11.22
N ILE A 23 19.73 -4.19 10.49
CA ILE A 23 19.73 -4.23 9.03
C ILE A 23 19.98 -5.66 8.55
N LYS A 24 18.95 -6.25 7.95
CA LYS A 24 19.03 -7.56 7.28
C LYS A 24 19.18 -7.38 5.77
N ARG A 25 20.32 -7.80 5.21
CA ARG A 25 20.58 -7.80 3.76
C ARG A 25 20.11 -9.11 3.15
N THR A 26 19.50 -9.05 1.96
CA THR A 26 19.23 -10.26 1.19
C THR A 26 20.54 -10.82 0.63
N VAL A 27 20.63 -12.14 0.49
CA VAL A 27 21.78 -12.73 -0.22
C VAL A 27 21.73 -12.35 -1.70
N ALA A 28 22.89 -12.35 -2.36
CA ALA A 28 22.97 -11.99 -3.77
C ALA A 28 22.10 -12.91 -4.64
N MET A 29 21.49 -12.34 -5.69
CA MET A 29 20.70 -13.08 -6.68
C MET A 29 19.56 -13.93 -6.08
N SER A 30 18.89 -13.43 -5.05
CA SER A 30 17.76 -14.11 -4.40
C SER A 30 16.43 -13.39 -4.63
N PRO A 31 15.80 -13.58 -5.80
CA PRO A 31 14.55 -12.92 -6.17
C PRO A 31 13.40 -13.26 -5.20
N ASN A 32 13.35 -14.51 -4.70
CA ASN A 32 12.30 -14.94 -3.77
C ASN A 32 12.32 -14.15 -2.44
N LEU A 33 13.50 -13.67 -1.98
CA LEU A 33 13.61 -12.84 -0.78
C LEU A 33 13.04 -11.42 -0.97
N ARG A 34 12.69 -11.04 -2.20
CA ARG A 34 12.10 -9.75 -2.57
C ARG A 34 10.68 -9.86 -3.09
N ALA A 35 10.13 -11.08 -3.21
CA ALA A 35 8.86 -11.36 -3.86
C ALA A 35 7.71 -10.49 -3.33
N HIS A 36 7.66 -10.20 -2.03
CA HIS A 36 6.64 -9.34 -1.44
C HIS A 36 6.72 -7.89 -1.92
N VAL A 37 7.92 -7.30 -1.97
CA VAL A 37 8.14 -5.93 -2.44
C VAL A 37 7.89 -5.84 -3.94
N GLU A 38 8.37 -6.83 -4.70
CA GLU A 38 8.13 -6.91 -6.14
C GLU A 38 6.64 -7.03 -6.46
N ARG A 39 5.93 -7.90 -5.75
CA ARG A 39 4.48 -8.05 -5.90
C ARG A 39 3.74 -6.78 -5.53
N PHE A 40 4.11 -6.11 -4.45
CA PHE A 40 3.53 -4.82 -4.05
C PHE A 40 3.71 -3.75 -5.14
N ILE A 41 4.93 -3.57 -5.65
CA ILE A 41 5.22 -2.62 -6.73
C ILE A 41 4.43 -2.96 -7.99
N GLN A 42 4.33 -4.25 -8.32
CA GLN A 42 3.54 -4.73 -9.44
C GLN A 42 2.06 -4.35 -9.28
N THR A 43 1.48 -4.56 -8.09
CA THR A 43 0.10 -4.16 -7.78
C THR A 43 -0.10 -2.66 -7.95
N LEU A 44 0.76 -1.82 -7.35
CA LEU A 44 0.72 -0.37 -7.52
C LEU A 44 0.75 0.06 -8.99
N LYS A 45 1.63 -0.56 -9.79
CA LYS A 45 1.74 -0.26 -11.22
C LYS A 45 0.47 -0.62 -11.98
N PHE A 46 0.01 -1.87 -11.87
CA PHE A 46 -1.12 -2.35 -12.67
C PHE A 46 -2.44 -1.70 -12.31
N GLU A 47 -2.66 -1.43 -11.03
CA GLU A 47 -3.93 -0.90 -10.55
C GLU A 47 -4.00 0.61 -10.62
N CYS A 48 -2.86 1.30 -10.57
CA CYS A 48 -2.82 2.74 -10.47
C CYS A 48 -1.90 3.37 -11.50
N LEU A 49 -0.57 3.22 -11.37
CA LEU A 49 0.37 4.06 -12.12
C LEU A 49 0.27 3.89 -13.65
N ASN A 50 -0.03 2.69 -14.14
CA ASN A 50 -0.20 2.42 -15.57
C ASN A 50 -1.46 3.09 -16.16
N LYS A 51 -2.32 3.69 -15.33
CA LYS A 51 -3.53 4.43 -15.75
C LYS A 51 -3.27 5.93 -15.94
N PHE A 52 -2.07 6.42 -15.60
CA PHE A 52 -1.73 7.84 -15.65
C PHE A 52 -0.56 8.10 -16.58
N VAL A 53 -0.63 9.22 -17.30
CA VAL A 53 0.55 9.88 -17.86
C VAL A 53 1.07 10.85 -16.81
N ILE A 54 2.20 10.51 -16.19
CA ILE A 54 2.77 11.28 -15.10
C ILE A 54 3.75 12.30 -15.67
N VAL A 55 3.41 13.58 -15.52
CA VAL A 55 4.16 14.70 -16.12
C VAL A 55 5.01 15.50 -15.12
N ALA A 56 4.90 15.22 -13.81
CA ALA A 56 5.63 15.90 -12.77
C ALA A 56 5.78 15.03 -11.51
N GLU A 57 6.85 15.24 -10.75
CA GLU A 57 7.09 14.55 -9.47
C GLU A 57 5.96 14.78 -8.47
N LYS A 58 5.50 16.04 -8.31
CA LYS A 58 4.35 16.37 -7.44
C LYS A 58 3.08 15.60 -7.81
N HIS A 59 2.90 15.26 -9.09
CA HIS A 59 1.77 14.46 -9.55
C HIS A 59 1.94 12.99 -9.13
N LEU A 60 3.13 12.41 -9.33
CA LEU A 60 3.45 11.07 -8.85
C LEU A 60 3.27 10.96 -7.34
N ASP A 61 3.79 11.92 -6.58
CA ASP A 61 3.67 11.94 -5.11
C ASP A 61 2.21 11.97 -4.65
N HIS A 62 1.37 12.77 -5.33
CA HIS A 62 -0.05 12.81 -5.05
C HIS A 62 -0.71 11.45 -5.31
N ILE A 63 -0.45 10.84 -6.48
CA ILE A 63 -0.99 9.53 -6.84
C ILE A 63 -0.55 8.47 -5.81
N CYS A 64 0.76 8.37 -5.54
CA CYS A 64 1.32 7.41 -4.60
C CYS A 64 0.72 7.59 -3.20
N ARG A 65 0.60 8.82 -2.71
CA ARG A 65 0.01 9.10 -1.38
C ARG A 65 -1.44 8.64 -1.30
N VAL A 66 -2.26 8.95 -2.29
CA VAL A 66 -3.68 8.56 -2.31
C VAL A 66 -3.83 7.05 -2.44
N TRP A 67 -3.05 6.42 -3.32
CA TRP A 67 -3.09 4.98 -3.52
C TRP A 67 -2.58 4.22 -2.28
N SER A 68 -1.50 4.66 -1.64
CA SER A 68 -0.98 4.01 -0.43
C SER A 68 -1.99 4.06 0.72
N ARG A 69 -2.69 5.20 0.89
CA ARG A 69 -3.80 5.28 1.85
C ARG A 69 -4.87 4.25 1.55
N HIS A 70 -5.33 4.20 0.29
CA HIS A 70 -6.31 3.21 -0.13
C HIS A 70 -5.84 1.77 0.13
N TYR A 71 -4.59 1.44 -0.22
CA TYR A 71 -4.02 0.10 -0.08
C TYR A 71 -3.99 -0.38 1.39
N ASN A 72 -3.65 0.52 2.32
CA ASN A 72 -3.47 0.21 3.74
C ASN A 72 -4.77 0.32 4.55
N GLU A 73 -5.66 1.27 4.20
CA GLU A 73 -6.82 1.61 5.03
C GLU A 73 -8.17 1.12 4.45
N GLU A 74 -8.26 0.83 3.15
CA GLU A 74 -9.55 0.58 2.49
C GLU A 74 -9.59 -0.70 1.66
N ARG A 75 -8.46 -1.08 1.07
CA ARG A 75 -8.38 -2.19 0.14
C ARG A 75 -8.52 -3.52 0.88
N PRO A 76 -9.42 -4.43 0.45
CA PRO A 76 -9.51 -5.76 1.04
C PRO A 76 -8.35 -6.65 0.61
N HIS A 77 -7.79 -7.42 1.56
CA HIS A 77 -6.75 -8.42 1.28
C HIS A 77 -7.24 -9.81 1.68
N SER A 78 -7.32 -10.74 0.73
CA SER A 78 -7.86 -12.08 0.98
C SER A 78 -7.07 -12.87 2.02
N SER A 79 -5.76 -12.65 2.11
CA SER A 79 -4.90 -13.26 3.15
C SER A 79 -5.11 -12.68 4.55
N ARG A 80 -5.98 -11.67 4.69
CA ARG A 80 -6.33 -11.00 5.95
C ARG A 80 -7.85 -11.01 6.18
N ASP A 81 -8.56 -12.04 5.72
CA ASP A 81 -10.03 -12.12 5.83
C ASP A 81 -10.73 -10.87 5.26
N HIS A 82 -10.20 -10.35 4.16
CA HIS A 82 -10.65 -9.13 3.48
C HIS A 82 -10.48 -7.83 4.30
N LEU A 83 -9.70 -7.85 5.38
CA LEU A 83 -9.34 -6.65 6.13
C LEU A 83 -8.18 -5.89 5.44
N PRO A 84 -8.22 -4.55 5.44
CA PRO A 84 -7.06 -3.74 5.12
C PRO A 84 -5.88 -3.99 6.08
N PRO A 85 -4.63 -3.70 5.68
CA PRO A 85 -3.44 -3.84 6.51
C PRO A 85 -3.54 -3.11 7.86
N ASP A 86 -4.11 -1.91 7.87
CA ASP A 86 -4.19 -1.06 9.07
C ASP A 86 -5.34 -1.46 10.01
N PHE A 87 -6.16 -2.45 9.63
CA PHE A 87 -7.24 -2.96 10.47
C PHE A 87 -6.72 -4.09 11.37
N THR A 88 -6.91 -3.93 12.68
CA THR A 88 -6.51 -4.91 13.71
C THR A 88 -7.62 -5.91 14.05
N ALA A 89 -8.87 -5.56 13.76
CA ALA A 89 -10.05 -6.39 14.01
C ALA A 89 -11.13 -6.09 12.95
N PRO A 90 -12.05 -7.04 12.70
CA PRO A 90 -13.19 -6.78 11.83
C PRO A 90 -14.11 -5.71 12.42
N PRO A 91 -14.80 -4.93 11.56
CA PRO A 91 -15.84 -4.02 12.02
C PRO A 91 -16.99 -4.80 12.67
N SER A 92 -17.76 -4.13 13.52
CA SER A 92 -18.94 -4.73 14.16
C SER A 92 -19.90 -5.30 13.12
N GLU A 93 -20.37 -6.54 13.36
CA GLU A 93 -21.34 -7.18 12.49
C GLU A 93 -22.65 -6.39 12.43
N VAL A 94 -23.30 -6.48 11.27
CA VAL A 94 -24.54 -5.77 10.98
C VAL A 94 -25.51 -6.77 10.37
N SER A 95 -26.69 -6.93 10.97
CA SER A 95 -27.70 -7.89 10.52
C SER A 95 -28.43 -7.45 9.24
N THR A 96 -28.37 -6.17 8.88
CA THR A 96 -28.99 -5.64 7.66
C THR A 96 -28.20 -4.45 7.13
N VAL A 97 -27.95 -4.45 5.82
CA VAL A 97 -27.32 -3.33 5.11
C VAL A 97 -28.32 -2.81 4.08
N ARG A 98 -28.72 -1.54 4.18
CA ARG A 98 -29.56 -0.90 3.16
C ARG A 98 -28.64 -0.29 2.11
N LEU A 99 -28.99 -0.44 0.82
CA LEU A 99 -28.18 0.09 -0.27
C LEU A 99 -27.99 1.62 -0.16
N ASN A 100 -29.01 2.34 0.31
CA ASN A 100 -28.96 3.79 0.52
C ASN A 100 -27.97 4.22 1.62
N ASP A 101 -27.53 3.29 2.47
CA ASP A 101 -26.53 3.55 3.51
C ASP A 101 -25.10 3.35 2.99
N ILE A 102 -24.92 2.80 1.77
CA ILE A 102 -23.62 2.60 1.17
C ILE A 102 -23.19 3.84 0.38
N VAL A 103 -22.03 4.38 0.75
CA VAL A 103 -21.38 5.51 0.10
C VAL A 103 -20.19 4.98 -0.71
N CYS A 104 -20.14 5.34 -1.99
CA CYS A 104 -18.96 5.13 -2.82
C CYS A 104 -18.14 6.42 -2.87
N THR A 105 -16.87 6.34 -2.48
CA THR A 105 -15.91 7.43 -2.64
C THR A 105 -14.98 7.10 -3.80
N SER A 106 -14.96 7.99 -4.80
CA SER A 106 -14.06 7.88 -5.94
C SER A 106 -12.82 8.77 -5.74
N LYS A 107 -11.64 8.24 -6.06
CA LYS A 107 -10.36 8.96 -5.97
C LYS A 107 -9.56 8.78 -7.27
N LEU A 108 -8.61 9.69 -7.50
CA LEU A 108 -7.73 9.67 -8.67
C LEU A 108 -8.52 9.57 -9.99
N GLY A 109 -9.56 10.40 -10.13
CA GLY A 109 -10.35 10.46 -11.36
C GLY A 109 -11.12 9.18 -11.71
N GLY A 110 -11.52 8.38 -10.71
CA GLY A 110 -12.26 7.13 -10.95
C GLY A 110 -11.41 5.88 -10.96
N VAL A 111 -10.08 5.98 -10.83
CA VAL A 111 -9.22 4.79 -10.78
C VAL A 111 -9.45 4.00 -9.49
N ILE A 112 -9.70 4.69 -8.38
CA ILE A 112 -9.95 4.06 -7.09
C ILE A 112 -11.41 4.31 -6.69
N HIS A 113 -12.08 3.23 -6.28
CA HIS A 113 -13.37 3.29 -5.62
C HIS A 113 -13.25 2.60 -4.26
N SER A 114 -13.70 3.28 -3.20
CA SER A 114 -13.89 2.68 -1.89
C SER A 114 -15.35 2.78 -1.49
N TYR A 115 -15.85 1.76 -0.80
CA TYR A 115 -17.23 1.68 -0.35
C TYR A 115 -17.25 1.64 1.17
N SER A 116 -18.06 2.48 1.78
CA SER A 116 -18.24 2.54 3.23
C SER A 116 -19.71 2.69 3.56
N ARG A 117 -20.12 2.22 4.73
CA ARG A 117 -21.44 2.55 5.27
C ARG A 117 -21.42 3.96 5.85
N ARG A 118 -22.46 4.76 5.62
CA ARG A 118 -22.68 6.02 6.32
C ARG A 118 -22.68 5.75 7.83
N ALA A 119 -21.89 6.49 8.60
CA ALA A 119 -22.01 6.45 10.05
C ALA A 119 -23.41 6.97 10.42
N ALA A 120 -24.08 6.28 11.35
CA ALA A 120 -25.32 6.76 11.95
C ALA A 120 -25.06 8.03 12.77
#